data_AF-A0A369T3E3-F1
#
_entry.id   AF-A0A369T3E3-F1
#
_cell.length_a   1.000
_cell.length_b   1.000
_cell.length_c   1.000
_cell.angle_alpha   90.00
_cell.angle_beta   90.00
_cell.angle_gamma   90.00
#
_symmetry.space_group_name_H-M   'P 1'
#
loop_
_entity.id
_entity.type
_entity.pdbx_description
1 polymer ?
#
loop_
_entity_poly.entity_id
_entity_poly.type
_entity_poly.pdbx_seq_one_letter_code
_entity_poly.pdbx_strand_id
1 'polypeptide(L)' 'MRRRPKLIVLDLDKVLWDHHDVSSLRFPLRRISDRMIEDSCGEVVTLRDEVREFLSFAKE' A
#
# COMPACT_ATOMS: atom_id res chain seq x y z
N MET A 1 -26.05 -5.89 -18.36
CA MET A 1 -24.72 -6.35 -17.92
C MET A 1 -23.86 -5.14 -17.56
N ARG A 2 -23.29 -5.10 -16.36
CA ARG A 2 -22.35 -4.04 -15.97
C ARG A 2 -20.99 -4.34 -16.59
N ARG A 3 -20.43 -3.41 -17.37
CA ARG A 3 -19.12 -3.61 -18.00
C ARG A 3 -18.03 -3.70 -16.93
N ARG A 4 -17.16 -4.70 -17.00
CA ARG A 4 -15.94 -4.77 -16.18
C ARG A 4 -14.90 -3.75 -16.70
N PRO A 5 -14.13 -3.13 -15.81
CA PRO A 5 -13.03 -2.28 -16.24
C PRO A 5 -11.99 -3.11 -17.00
N LYS A 6 -11.42 -2.54 -18.07
CA LYS A 6 -10.32 -3.16 -18.82
C LYS A 6 -8.95 -2.88 -18.18
N LEU A 7 -8.87 -1.82 -17.37
CA LEU A 7 -7.68 -1.37 -16.67
C LEU A 7 -8.11 -0.67 -15.38
N ILE A 8 -7.41 -0.95 -14.30
CA ILE A 8 -7.51 -0.24 -13.02
C ILE A 8 -6.13 0.37 -12.76
N VAL A 9 -6.09 1.68 -12.53
CA VAL A 9 -4.88 2.41 -12.13
C VAL A 9 -5.11 2.92 -10.72
N LEU A 10 -4.21 2.59 -9.81
CA LEU A 10 -4.25 3.02 -8.42
C LEU A 10 -3.05 3.91 -8.15
N ASP A 11 -3.30 5.05 -7.54
CA ASP A 11 -2.24 5.83 -6.90
C ASP A 11 -1.74 5.10 -5.64
N LEU A 12 -0.60 5.53 -5.11
CA LEU A 12 0.08 4.87 -4.00
C LEU A 12 -0.08 5.65 -2.69
N ASP A 13 0.57 6.80 -2.58
CA ASP A 13 0.59 7.61 -1.37
C ASP A 13 -0.82 8.04 -0.98
N LYS A 14 -1.16 7.84 0.30
CA LYS A 14 -2.51 8.02 0.86
C LYS A 14 -3.63 7.16 0.26
N VAL A 15 -3.38 6.40 -0.81
CA VAL A 15 -4.36 5.50 -1.44
C VAL A 15 -4.16 4.05 -1.00
N LEU A 16 -2.98 3.45 -1.21
CA LEU A 16 -2.70 2.08 -0.79
C LEU A 16 -2.11 1.99 0.62
N TRP A 17 -1.38 3.03 1.04
CA TRP A 17 -0.84 3.14 2.39
C TRP A 17 -1.18 4.48 3.02
N ASP A 18 -0.97 4.60 4.32
CA ASP A 18 -1.31 5.78 5.12
C ASP A 18 -0.24 6.87 5.10
N HIS A 19 0.86 6.68 4.38
CA HIS A 19 1.97 7.63 4.26
C HIS A 19 1.79 8.66 3.13
N HIS A 20 2.32 9.87 3.31
CA HIS A 20 2.22 10.98 2.32
C HIS A 20 3.32 10.95 1.25
N ASP A 21 4.51 10.48 1.60
CA ASP A 21 5.67 10.41 0.71
C ASP A 21 6.59 9.28 1.16
N VAL A 22 6.36 8.04 0.70
CA VAL A 22 7.19 6.91 1.16
C VAL A 22 8.68 7.06 0.79
N SER A 23 9.02 7.99 -0.10
CA SER A 23 10.41 8.26 -0.50
C SER A 23 11.22 8.99 0.57
N SER A 24 10.57 9.58 1.57
CA SER A 24 11.25 10.25 2.69
C SER A 24 11.82 9.28 3.74
N LEU A 25 11.43 8.00 3.69
CA LEU A 25 11.84 7.00 4.67
C LEU A 25 13.34 6.71 4.62
N ARG A 26 13.92 6.39 5.77
CA ARG A 26 15.35 6.09 5.92
C ARG A 26 15.61 4.60 6.03
N PHE A 27 16.41 4.07 5.11
CA PHE A 27 16.84 2.69 5.13
C PHE A 27 17.74 2.33 6.34
N PRO A 28 17.74 1.07 6.79
CA PRO A 28 16.96 -0.06 6.25
C PRO A 28 15.47 0.00 6.63
N LEU A 29 14.63 -0.51 5.73
CA LEU A 29 13.21 -0.76 6.01
C LEU A 29 13.06 -2.16 6.58
N ARG A 30 12.31 -2.29 7.67
CA ARG A 30 12.00 -3.55 8.33
C ARG A 30 10.50 -3.83 8.25
N ARG A 31 10.12 -5.02 7.84
CA ARG A 31 8.73 -5.47 7.98
C ARG A 31 8.44 -5.77 9.45
N ILE A 32 7.45 -5.09 10.02
CA ILE A 32 7.06 -5.25 11.42
C ILE A 32 5.70 -5.96 11.59
N SER A 33 4.89 -6.02 10.53
CA SER A 33 3.67 -6.84 10.47
C SER A 33 3.33 -7.23 9.03
N ASP A 34 2.19 -7.90 8.82
CA ASP A 34 1.70 -8.20 7.48
C ASP A 34 1.30 -6.98 6.66
N ARG A 35 1.04 -5.86 7.33
CA ARG A 35 0.60 -4.62 6.68
C ARG A 35 1.51 -3.44 6.97
N MET A 36 2.56 -3.63 7.75
CA MET A 36 3.37 -2.51 8.24
C MET A 36 4.85 -2.74 7.99
N ILE A 37 5.50 -1.67 7.57
CA ILE A 37 6.95 -1.53 7.56
C ILE A 37 7.34 -0.38 8.47
N GLU A 38 8.56 -0.43 8.98
CA GLU A 38 9.18 0.58 9.81
C GLU A 38 10.54 0.94 9.21
N ASP A 39 10.87 2.22 9.18
CA ASP A 39 12.18 2.70 8.76
C ASP A 39 13.21 2.70 9.92
N SER A 40 14.45 3.07 9.62
CA SER A 40 15.54 3.10 10.63
C SER A 40 15.36 4.15 11.73
N CYS A 41 14.44 5.10 11.56
CA CYS A 41 14.11 6.15 12.52
C CYS A 41 12.83 5.85 13.31
N GLY A 42 12.18 4.71 13.06
CA GLY A 42 10.93 4.32 13.72
C GLY A 42 9.68 4.88 13.04
N GLU A 43 9.79 5.44 11.83
CA GLU A 43 8.64 5.87 11.05
C GLU A 43 7.94 4.66 10.45
N VAL A 44 6.62 4.55 10.69
CA VAL A 44 5.82 3.39 10.31
C VAL A 44 4.92 3.73 9.14
N VAL A 45 4.93 2.87 8.12
CA VAL A 45 4.00 2.92 7.00
C VAL A 45 3.09 1.71 7.03
N THR A 46 1.78 1.96 6.99
CA THR A 46 0.74 0.95 7.08
C THR A 46 -0.03 0.87 5.75
N LEU A 47 -0.08 -0.31 5.15
CA LEU A 47 -1.05 -0.63 4.10
C LEU A 47 -2.46 -0.50 4.68
N ARG A 48 -3.32 0.25 3.97
CA ARG A 48 -4.72 0.40 4.37
C ARG A 48 -5.42 -0.95 4.41
N ASP A 49 -6.50 -1.03 5.21
CA ASP A 49 -7.34 -2.20 5.28
C ASP A 49 -7.84 -2.59 3.87
N GLU A 50 -7.99 -3.89 3.63
CA GLU A 50 -8.57 -4.47 2.41
C GLU A 50 -7.78 -4.24 1.11
N VAL A 51 -6.64 -3.55 1.13
CA VAL A 51 -5.84 -3.31 -0.08
C VAL A 51 -5.36 -4.62 -0.71
N ARG A 52 -4.97 -5.60 0.11
CA ARG A 52 -4.50 -6.90 -0.39
C ARG A 52 -5.63 -7.69 -1.06
N GLU A 53 -6.81 -7.65 -0.44
CA GLU A 53 -8.04 -8.26 -0.90
C GLU A 53 -8.52 -7.61 -2.20
N PHE A 54 -8.50 -6.28 -2.28
CA PHE A 54 -8.84 -5.53 -3.48
C PHE A 54 -7.90 -5.84 -4.64
N LEU A 55 -6.59 -5.86 -4.41
CA LEU A 55 -5.60 -6.20 -5.44
C LEU A 55 -5.76 -7.65 -5.92
N SER A 56 -6.17 -8.56 -5.03
CA SER A 56 -6.46 -9.95 -5.39
C SER A 56 -7.71 -10.04 -6.27
N PHE A 57 -8.78 -9.32 -5.92
CA PHE A 57 -9.98 -9.19 -6.74
C PHE A 57 -9.72 -8.53 -8.10
N ALA A 58 -8.92 -7.46 -8.15
CA ALA A 58 -8.66 -6.68 -9.36
C ALA A 58 -7.78 -7.42 -10.38
N LYS A 59 -7.05 -8.45 -9.93
CA LYS A 59 -6.22 -9.32 -10.78
C LYS A 59 -7.06 -10.33 -11.59
N GLU A 60 -8.29 -10.63 -11.16
CA GLU A 60 -9.22 -11.60 -11.79
C GLU A 60 -10.05 -11.00 -12.94
#